data_AF-A0A6A6XX18-F1
#
_entry.id   AF-A0A6A6XX18-F1
#
_cell.length_a   1.000
_cell.length_b   1.000
_cell.length_c   1.000
_cell.angle_alpha   90.00
_cell.angle_beta   90.00
_cell.angle_gamma   90.00
#
_symmetry.space_group_name_H-M   'P 1'
#
loop_
_entity.id
_entity.type
_entity.pdbx_description
1 polymer ?
#
loop_
_entity_poly.entity_id
_entity_poly.type
_entity_poly.pdbx_seq_one_letter_code
_entity_poly.pdbx_strand_id
1 'polypeptide(L)'
;FIWNAGSPFQRGQQYVLSSLLHQLLSNRPGIALQLLQGEKDLQHKKYTSDWSRKTVEHILFKAVKLTQGSICIFVDGLDEIDEDDGGGLFDFMQQIGRLRSLPNIKLCVSSRPETIIKKHLEGIPGLRLQDLNAHDIRTDGVFLWARLVVTSIRNGLIKYDDWEMLLQRVNVLPDKLSELYNDMWKRLNGDTELHRATSALYFKLLL
;
A
#
# COMPACT_ATOMS: atom_id res chain seq x y z
N PHE A 1 2.55 8.97 -1.98
CA PHE A 1 2.54 7.55 -1.59
C PHE A 1 3.51 7.40 -0.43
N ILE A 2 3.15 6.58 0.55
CA ILE A 2 4.04 6.12 1.62
C ILE A 2 4.59 4.79 1.15
N TRP A 3 5.89 4.55 1.35
CA TRP A 3 6.54 3.33 0.89
C TRP A 3 7.45 2.76 1.97
N ASN A 4 7.08 1.62 2.52
CA ASN A 4 7.75 0.99 3.67
C ASN A 4 9.17 0.49 3.35
N ALA A 5 9.42 0.09 2.10
CA ALA A 5 10.77 -0.24 1.62
C ALA A 5 11.61 1.00 1.25
N GLY A 6 11.07 2.20 1.45
CA GLY A 6 11.77 3.47 1.33
C GLY A 6 12.67 3.78 2.52
N SER A 7 13.31 4.95 2.49
CA SER A 7 14.12 5.41 3.61
C SER A 7 13.26 5.63 4.87
N PRO A 8 13.80 5.44 6.09
CA PRO A 8 13.09 5.72 7.34
C PRO A 8 12.45 7.11 7.39
N PHE A 9 13.13 8.10 6.81
CA PHE A 9 12.64 9.46 6.68
C PHE A 9 11.32 9.56 5.87
N GLN A 10 11.16 8.75 4.82
CA GLN A 10 9.96 8.76 3.96
C GLN A 10 8.72 8.14 4.60
N ARG A 11 8.89 7.39 5.69
CA ARG A 11 7.81 6.75 6.47
C ARG A 11 7.33 7.63 7.62
N GLY A 12 8.07 8.69 7.93
CA GLY A 12 7.71 9.63 8.98
C GLY A 12 6.51 10.52 8.59
N GLN A 13 5.67 10.84 9.56
CA GLN A 13 4.52 11.74 9.43
C GLN A 13 4.95 13.10 8.89
N GLN A 14 6.10 13.60 9.37
CA GLN A 14 6.67 14.87 8.91
C GLN A 14 6.92 14.88 7.40
N TYR A 15 7.40 13.78 6.83
CA TYR A 15 7.66 13.71 5.40
C TYR A 15 6.37 13.78 4.60
N VAL A 16 5.33 13.04 5.01
CA VAL A 16 4.02 13.08 4.35
C VAL A 16 3.44 14.49 4.36
N LEU A 17 3.44 15.15 5.52
CA LEU A 17 2.96 16.52 5.65
C LEU A 17 3.79 17.51 4.82
N SER A 18 5.12 17.33 4.78
CA SER A 18 6.02 18.19 4.00
C SER A 18 5.81 18.00 2.50
N SER A 19 5.58 16.77 2.06
CA SER A 19 5.27 16.43 0.68
C SER A 19 3.94 17.05 0.25
N LEU A 20 2.90 16.95 1.08
CA LEU A 20 1.61 17.61 0.84
C LEU A 20 1.75 19.13 0.74
N LEU A 21 2.49 19.75 1.67
CA LEU A 21 2.74 21.20 1.66
C LEU A 21 3.49 21.60 0.39
N HIS A 22 4.57 20.89 0.05
CA HIS A 22 5.34 21.15 -1.16
C HIS A 22 4.49 21.05 -2.42
N GLN A 23 3.67 20.00 -2.55
CA GLN A 23 2.77 19.81 -3.70
C GLN A 23 1.71 20.91 -3.77
N LEU A 24 1.15 21.33 -2.64
CA LEU A 24 0.17 22.41 -2.59
C LEU A 24 0.78 23.73 -3.06
N LEU A 25 1.96 24.09 -2.55
CA LEU A 25 2.65 25.34 -2.89
C LEU A 25 3.18 25.33 -4.33
N SER A 26 3.70 24.20 -4.81
CA SER A 26 4.18 24.06 -6.19
C SER A 26 3.06 24.28 -7.20
N ASN A 27 1.85 23.80 -6.90
CA ASN A 27 0.68 24.01 -7.77
C ASN A 27 0.05 25.40 -7.61
N ARG A 28 0.34 26.12 -6.51
CA ARG A 28 -0.27 27.43 -6.20
C ARG A 28 0.77 28.39 -5.61
N PRO A 29 1.69 28.91 -6.43
CA PRO A 29 2.79 29.76 -5.95
C PRO A 29 2.32 31.06 -5.28
N GLY A 30 1.13 31.58 -5.64
CA GLY A 30 0.53 32.74 -4.98
C GLY A 30 0.29 32.56 -3.48
N ILE A 31 0.03 31.32 -3.04
CA ILE A 31 -0.14 31.00 -1.61
C ILE A 31 1.20 31.07 -0.89
N ALA A 32 2.29 30.65 -1.53
CA ALA A 32 3.62 30.72 -0.94
C ALA A 32 4.02 32.17 -0.60
N LEU A 33 3.71 33.11 -1.50
CA LEU A 33 3.94 34.54 -1.26
C LEU A 33 3.12 35.06 -0.07
N GLN A 34 1.84 34.70 0.02
CA GLN A 34 0.99 35.10 1.15
C GLN A 34 1.47 34.53 2.48
N LEU A 35 1.95 33.27 2.48
CA LEU A 35 2.52 32.65 3.67
C LEU A 35 3.82 33.34 4.10
N LEU A 36 4.72 33.65 3.17
CA LEU A 36 5.98 34.35 3.47
C LEU A 36 5.76 35.77 3.98
N GLN A 37 4.68 36.44 3.55
CA GLN A 37 4.27 37.75 4.06
C GLN A 37 3.65 37.66 5.46
N GLY A 38 2.88 36.60 5.72
CA GLY A 38 2.14 36.42 6.97
C GLY A 38 2.92 35.73 8.09
N GLU A 39 4.00 35.01 7.80
CA GLU A 39 4.80 34.26 8.77
C GLU A 39 6.28 34.66 8.66
N LYS A 40 6.70 35.59 9.52
CA LYS A 40 8.07 36.12 9.53
C LYS A 40 9.11 35.03 9.80
N ASP A 41 8.76 34.03 10.59
CA ASP A 41 9.64 32.93 10.97
C ASP A 41 10.03 32.04 9.78
N LEU A 42 9.24 32.02 8.70
CA LEU A 42 9.54 31.23 7.50
C LEU A 42 10.81 31.69 6.80
N GLN A 43 11.15 32.98 6.88
CA GLN A 43 12.34 33.54 6.22
C GLN A 43 13.65 32.98 6.80
N HIS A 44 13.58 32.43 8.01
CA HIS A 44 14.71 31.84 8.72
C HIS A 44 14.82 30.32 8.54
N LYS A 45 13.83 29.67 7.90
CA LYS A 45 13.80 28.23 7.65
C LYS A 45 14.57 27.89 6.37
N LYS A 46 15.89 27.72 6.48
CA LYS A 46 16.79 27.47 5.33
C LYS A 46 17.13 26.00 5.17
N TYR A 47 17.09 25.23 6.25
CA TYR A 47 17.49 23.83 6.28
C TYR A 47 16.30 22.93 6.61
N THR A 48 16.36 21.68 6.17
CA THR A 48 15.32 20.67 6.44
C THR A 48 15.14 20.43 7.95
N SER A 49 16.20 20.58 8.74
CA SER A 49 16.19 20.50 10.20
C SER A 49 15.35 21.58 10.88
N ASP A 50 15.13 22.71 10.21
CA ASP A 50 14.40 23.84 10.82
C ASP A 50 12.88 23.58 10.86
N TRP A 51 12.41 22.63 10.08
CA TRP A 51 11.01 22.29 9.95
C TRP A 51 10.66 21.17 10.91
N SER A 52 10.01 21.51 12.03
CA SER A 52 9.43 20.48 12.90
C SER A 52 8.10 19.98 12.33
N ARG A 53 7.70 18.74 12.65
CA ARG A 53 6.37 18.20 12.33
C ARG A 53 5.23 19.17 12.63
N LYS A 54 5.23 19.78 13.83
CA LYS A 54 4.21 20.75 14.26
C LYS A 54 4.22 22.02 13.41
N THR A 55 5.42 22.50 13.03
CA THR A 55 5.57 23.65 12.14
C THR A 55 5.01 23.34 10.76
N VAL A 56 5.35 22.19 10.18
CA VAL A 56 4.85 21.79 8.86
C VAL A 56 3.33 21.62 8.88
N GLU A 57 2.78 20.96 9.92
CA GLU A 57 1.33 20.84 10.12
C GLU A 57 0.67 22.22 10.16
N HIS A 58 1.19 23.14 10.98
CA HIS A 58 0.65 24.49 11.09
C HIS A 58 0.62 25.24 9.75
N ILE A 59 1.73 25.20 9.01
CA ILE A 59 1.85 25.90 7.72
C ILE A 59 0.97 25.26 6.66
N LEU A 60 0.89 23.92 6.62
CA LEU A 60 -0.02 23.20 5.71
C LEU A 60 -1.47 23.61 5.95
N PHE A 61 -1.93 23.64 7.21
CA PHE A 61 -3.30 24.03 7.53
C PHE A 61 -3.59 25.48 7.14
N LYS A 62 -2.63 26.39 7.33
CA LYS A 62 -2.76 27.78 6.89
C LYS A 62 -2.83 27.87 5.35
N ALA A 63 -1.97 27.14 4.64
CA ALA A 63 -1.95 27.09 3.19
C ALA A 63 -3.28 26.59 2.60
N VAL A 64 -3.86 25.53 3.21
CA VAL A 64 -5.16 24.98 2.82
C VAL A 64 -6.28 26.01 3.01
N LYS A 65 -6.27 26.74 4.14
CA LYS A 65 -7.27 27.80 4.42
C LYS A 65 -7.18 29.00 3.47
N LEU A 66 -5.97 29.33 3.02
CA LEU A 66 -5.75 30.40 2.04
C LEU A 66 -6.11 29.96 0.60
N THR A 67 -6.23 28.66 0.36
CA THR A 67 -6.56 28.14 -0.96
C THR A 67 -8.03 28.40 -1.28
N GLN A 68 -8.28 29.11 -2.37
CA GLN A 68 -9.62 29.21 -2.95
C GLN A 68 -9.94 27.95 -3.76
N GLY A 69 -11.15 27.41 -3.57
CA GLY A 69 -11.62 26.19 -4.22
C GLY A 69 -11.34 24.91 -3.44
N SER A 70 -11.82 23.78 -3.95
CA SER A 70 -11.67 22.47 -3.31
C SER A 70 -10.30 21.86 -3.58
N ILE A 71 -9.70 21.29 -2.55
CA ILE A 71 -8.47 20.49 -2.62
C ILE A 71 -8.85 19.02 -2.44
N CYS A 72 -8.32 18.15 -3.30
CA CYS A 72 -8.40 16.71 -3.12
C CYS A 72 -7.03 16.18 -2.71
N ILE A 73 -6.97 15.43 -1.61
CA ILE A 73 -5.76 14.80 -1.10
C ILE A 73 -5.91 13.29 -1.24
N PHE A 74 -4.89 12.67 -1.81
CA PHE A 74 -4.77 11.22 -1.93
C PHE A 74 -3.59 10.74 -1.10
N VAL A 75 -3.85 9.91 -0.10
CA VAL A 75 -2.81 9.28 0.73
C VAL A 75 -2.82 7.79 0.43
N ASP A 76 -1.69 7.28 -0.05
CA ASP A 76 -1.53 5.88 -0.42
C ASP A 76 -0.61 5.19 0.58
N GLY A 77 -1.04 4.05 1.15
CA GLY A 77 -0.25 3.25 2.10
C GLY A 77 -0.28 3.79 3.54
N LEU A 78 -1.46 4.12 4.09
CA LEU A 78 -1.58 4.71 5.43
C LEU A 78 -1.01 3.83 6.56
N ASP A 79 -1.07 2.51 6.39
CA ASP A 79 -0.50 1.49 7.29
C ASP A 79 1.02 1.45 7.28
N GLU A 80 1.68 2.14 6.35
CA GLU A 80 3.14 2.12 6.22
C GLU A 80 3.84 3.28 6.98
N ILE A 81 3.09 4.02 7.79
CA ILE A 81 3.64 5.03 8.70
C ILE A 81 4.48 4.36 9.77
N ASP A 82 5.66 4.93 10.04
CA ASP A 82 6.55 4.43 11.09
C ASP A 82 5.90 4.57 12.48
N GLU A 83 5.74 3.46 13.21
CA GLU A 83 5.08 3.47 14.53
C GLU A 83 5.92 4.22 15.58
N ASP A 84 7.24 4.26 15.40
CA ASP A 84 8.17 4.95 16.30
C ASP A 84 8.21 6.47 16.05
N ASP A 85 7.66 6.95 14.93
CA ASP A 85 7.64 8.38 14.62
C ASP A 85 6.42 9.07 15.24
N GLY A 86 6.68 9.93 16.23
CA GLY A 86 5.73 10.95 16.65
C GLY A 86 4.36 10.43 17.08
N GLY A 87 4.30 9.30 17.80
CA GLY A 87 3.03 8.70 18.21
C GLY A 87 2.38 7.79 17.15
N GLY A 88 3.12 7.51 16.08
CA GLY A 88 2.80 6.51 15.07
C GLY A 88 1.50 6.78 14.32
N LEU A 89 0.88 5.69 13.88
CA LEU A 89 -0.35 5.74 13.10
C LEU A 89 -1.51 6.46 13.81
N PHE A 90 -1.60 6.37 15.13
CA PHE A 90 -2.68 7.01 15.90
C PHE A 90 -2.64 8.54 15.77
N ASP A 91 -1.48 9.15 16.03
CA ASP A 91 -1.30 10.60 15.90
C ASP A 91 -1.50 11.04 14.45
N PHE A 92 -1.06 10.23 13.49
CA PHE A 92 -1.27 10.54 12.08
C PHE A 92 -2.76 10.52 11.71
N MET A 93 -3.54 9.55 12.20
CA MET A 93 -4.99 9.52 12.00
C MET A 93 -5.69 10.75 12.59
N GLN A 94 -5.22 11.25 13.73
CA GLN A 94 -5.72 12.51 14.32
C GLN A 94 -5.42 13.71 13.40
N GLN A 95 -4.21 13.81 12.86
CA GLN A 95 -3.84 14.88 11.92
C GLN A 95 -4.69 14.83 10.64
N ILE A 96 -4.88 13.63 10.09
CA ILE A 96 -5.73 13.38 8.92
C ILE A 96 -7.19 13.77 9.22
N GLY A 97 -7.70 13.44 10.40
CA GLY A 97 -9.04 13.85 10.84
C GLY A 97 -9.21 15.38 10.91
N ARG A 98 -8.18 16.10 11.38
CA ARG A 98 -8.15 17.57 11.40
C ARG A 98 -8.10 18.18 10.00
N LEU A 99 -7.38 17.57 9.05
CA LEU A 99 -7.38 18.03 7.65
C LEU A 99 -8.76 17.85 7.02
N ARG A 100 -9.40 16.71 7.28
CA ARG A 100 -10.74 16.40 6.79
C ARG A 100 -11.81 17.37 7.31
N SER A 101 -11.66 17.93 8.51
CA SER A 101 -12.64 18.87 9.06
C SER A 101 -12.62 20.26 8.40
N LEU A 102 -11.67 20.51 7.50
CA LEU A 102 -11.62 21.75 6.73
C LEU A 102 -12.66 21.72 5.58
N PRO A 103 -13.39 22.82 5.36
CA PRO A 103 -14.58 22.84 4.49
C PRO A 103 -14.28 22.60 3.00
N ASN A 104 -13.05 22.83 2.56
CA ASN A 104 -12.62 22.71 1.18
C ASN A 104 -11.77 21.46 0.90
N ILE A 105 -11.73 20.49 1.82
CA ILE A 105 -10.89 19.29 1.67
C ILE A 105 -11.75 18.06 1.35
N LYS A 106 -11.34 17.36 0.29
CA LYS A 106 -11.73 15.98 0.00
C LYS A 106 -10.52 15.09 0.25
N LEU A 107 -10.70 14.01 0.99
CA LEU A 107 -9.63 13.10 1.34
C LEU A 107 -9.99 11.69 0.87
N CYS A 108 -9.06 11.07 0.15
CA CYS A 108 -9.09 9.66 -0.20
C CYS A 108 -7.83 9.00 0.36
N VAL A 109 -8.01 7.91 1.12
CA VAL A 109 -6.90 7.17 1.71
C VAL A 109 -6.98 5.70 1.31
N SER A 110 -5.82 5.08 1.06
CA SER A 110 -5.69 3.63 0.91
C SER A 110 -4.88 3.07 2.09
N SER A 111 -5.20 1.85 2.50
CA SER A 111 -4.43 1.13 3.51
C SER A 111 -4.72 -0.36 3.50
N ARG A 112 -3.85 -1.14 4.16
CA ARG A 112 -4.19 -2.48 4.64
C ARG A 112 -5.28 -2.41 5.74
N PRO A 113 -6.04 -3.49 5.94
CA PRO A 113 -7.20 -3.50 6.82
C PRO A 113 -6.84 -3.63 8.31
N GLU A 114 -5.98 -2.75 8.82
CA GLU A 114 -5.56 -2.70 10.23
C GLU A 114 -6.68 -2.23 11.17
N THR A 115 -6.64 -2.73 12.41
CA THR A 115 -7.70 -2.47 13.41
C THR A 115 -7.83 -0.98 13.75
N ILE A 116 -6.71 -0.27 13.90
CA ILE A 116 -6.71 1.17 14.26
C ILE A 116 -7.33 1.99 13.13
N ILE A 117 -6.96 1.71 11.88
CA ILE A 117 -7.48 2.41 10.70
C ILE A 117 -8.96 2.13 10.52
N LYS A 118 -9.37 0.86 10.60
CA LYS A 118 -10.79 0.46 10.52
C LYS A 118 -11.65 1.19 11.54
N LYS A 119 -11.17 1.29 12.79
CA LYS A 119 -11.88 1.97 13.86
C LYS A 119 -12.01 3.47 13.62
N HIS A 120 -10.95 4.12 13.14
CA HIS A 120 -10.97 5.57 12.86
C HIS A 120 -11.78 5.92 11.60
N LEU A 121 -11.88 5.00 10.65
CA LEU A 121 -12.63 5.19 9.41
C LEU A 121 -14.03 4.56 9.43
N GLU A 122 -14.49 4.09 10.61
CA GLU A 122 -15.81 3.52 10.77
C GLU A 122 -16.90 4.56 10.41
N GLY A 123 -17.88 4.13 9.60
CA GLY A 123 -18.94 5.02 9.09
C GLY A 123 -18.53 5.96 7.94
N ILE A 124 -17.28 5.91 7.47
CA ILE A 124 -16.82 6.65 6.29
C ILE A 124 -17.01 5.76 5.04
N PRO A 125 -17.44 6.32 3.90
CA PRO A 125 -17.47 5.58 2.64
C PRO A 125 -16.10 4.97 2.33
N GLY A 126 -16.08 3.65 2.12
CA GLY A 126 -14.87 2.90 1.85
C GLY A 126 -15.13 1.83 0.80
N LEU A 127 -14.07 1.48 0.08
CA LEU A 127 -14.08 0.46 -0.95
C LEU A 127 -13.10 -0.63 -0.56
N ARG A 128 -13.52 -1.89 -0.61
CA ARG A 128 -12.64 -3.04 -0.43
C ARG A 128 -12.26 -3.56 -1.80
N LEU A 129 -11.00 -3.42 -2.17
CA LEU A 129 -10.52 -3.88 -3.48
C LEU A 129 -10.80 -5.37 -3.69
N GLN A 130 -10.66 -6.19 -2.64
CA GLN A 130 -10.93 -7.62 -2.68
C GLN A 130 -12.38 -7.98 -3.04
N ASP A 131 -13.34 -7.08 -2.77
CA ASP A 131 -14.76 -7.32 -3.08
C ASP A 131 -15.03 -7.02 -4.57
N LEU A 132 -14.29 -6.06 -5.15
CA LEU A 132 -14.42 -5.68 -6.56
C LEU A 132 -13.65 -6.59 -7.50
N ASN A 133 -12.40 -6.91 -7.15
CA ASN A 133 -11.56 -7.80 -7.96
C ASN A 133 -11.78 -9.27 -7.58
N ALA A 134 -12.79 -9.59 -6.76
CA ALA A 134 -13.05 -10.97 -6.34
C ALA A 134 -13.24 -11.90 -7.54
N HIS A 135 -13.91 -11.41 -8.59
CA HIS A 135 -14.08 -12.16 -9.83
C HIS A 135 -12.75 -12.31 -10.56
N ASP A 136 -12.01 -11.22 -10.75
CA ASP A 136 -10.71 -11.21 -11.42
C ASP A 136 -9.70 -12.11 -10.70
N ILE A 137 -9.61 -12.07 -9.37
CA ILE A 137 -8.77 -12.97 -8.58
C ILE A 137 -9.20 -14.43 -8.78
N ARG A 138 -10.50 -14.71 -8.84
CA ARG A 138 -11.01 -16.07 -9.11
C ARG A 138 -10.67 -16.53 -10.54
N THR A 139 -10.70 -15.64 -11.53
CA THR A 139 -10.44 -15.96 -12.93
C THR A 139 -8.95 -15.92 -13.30
N ASP A 140 -8.14 -15.04 -12.69
CA ASP A 140 -6.67 -15.03 -12.77
C ASP A 140 -6.08 -16.27 -12.12
N GLY A 141 -6.83 -16.86 -11.19
CA GLY A 141 -6.65 -18.23 -10.73
C GLY A 141 -6.47 -19.23 -11.89
N VAL A 142 -7.23 -19.05 -12.97
CA VAL A 142 -7.21 -19.90 -14.16
C VAL A 142 -5.98 -19.64 -15.03
N PHE A 143 -5.54 -18.38 -15.17
CA PHE A 143 -4.35 -18.04 -15.97
C PHE A 143 -3.06 -18.56 -15.33
N LEU A 144 -2.92 -18.40 -14.02
CA LEU A 144 -1.77 -18.95 -13.29
C LEU A 144 -1.81 -20.49 -13.29
N TRP A 145 -2.99 -21.10 -13.19
CA TRP A 145 -3.14 -22.56 -13.30
C TRP A 145 -2.78 -23.05 -14.72
N ALA A 146 -3.27 -22.39 -15.76
CA ALA A 146 -2.94 -22.71 -17.15
C ALA A 146 -1.43 -22.58 -17.39
N ARG A 147 -0.80 -21.53 -16.86
CA ARG A 147 0.67 -21.38 -16.91
C ARG A 147 1.38 -22.53 -16.19
N LEU A 148 0.91 -22.96 -15.03
CA LEU A 148 1.50 -24.09 -14.29
C LEU A 148 1.36 -25.41 -15.06
N VAL A 149 0.19 -25.69 -15.62
CA VAL A 149 -0.07 -26.87 -16.46
C VAL A 149 0.85 -26.86 -17.69
N VAL A 150 0.90 -25.74 -18.42
CA VAL A 150 1.73 -25.58 -19.61
C VAL A 150 3.22 -25.74 -19.27
N THR A 151 3.70 -25.12 -18.19
CA THR A 151 5.10 -25.29 -17.76
C THR A 151 5.40 -26.71 -17.30
N SER A 152 4.46 -27.37 -16.60
CA SER A 152 4.62 -28.76 -16.15
C SER A 152 4.74 -29.72 -17.35
N ILE A 153 3.87 -29.56 -18.35
CA ILE A 153 3.91 -30.34 -19.60
C ILE A 153 5.20 -30.04 -20.36
N ARG A 154 5.56 -28.76 -20.55
CA ARG A 154 6.81 -28.36 -21.24
C ARG A 154 8.03 -29.02 -20.59
N ASN A 155 8.10 -29.02 -19.26
CA ASN A 155 9.20 -29.63 -18.53
C ASN A 155 9.22 -31.16 -18.63
N GLY A 156 8.06 -31.81 -18.75
CA GLY A 156 7.98 -33.24 -19.02
C GLY A 156 8.45 -33.58 -20.44
N LEU A 157 8.06 -32.78 -21.43
CA LEU A 157 8.50 -32.94 -22.82
C LEU A 157 10.03 -32.78 -22.96
N ILE A 158 10.64 -31.81 -22.27
CA ILE A 158 12.10 -31.63 -22.23
C ILE A 158 12.80 -32.85 -21.62
N LYS A 159 12.13 -33.58 -20.73
CA LYS A 159 12.65 -34.78 -20.06
C LYS A 159 12.31 -36.09 -20.80
N TYR A 160 11.67 -36.00 -21.97
CA TYR A 160 11.19 -37.15 -22.74
C TYR A 160 10.21 -38.04 -21.97
N ASP A 161 9.41 -37.43 -21.08
CA ASP A 161 8.34 -38.14 -20.39
C ASP A 161 7.30 -38.65 -21.39
N ASP A 162 6.82 -39.87 -21.19
CA ASP A 162 5.74 -40.44 -21.99
C ASP A 162 4.37 -39.84 -21.63
N TRP A 163 3.34 -40.22 -22.41
CA TRP A 163 1.98 -39.69 -22.23
C TRP A 163 1.41 -39.97 -20.83
N GLU A 164 1.69 -41.13 -20.25
CA GLU A 164 1.17 -41.50 -18.93
C GLU A 164 1.81 -40.64 -17.84
N MET A 165 3.12 -40.39 -17.93
CA MET A 165 3.84 -39.49 -17.03
C MET A 165 3.40 -38.03 -17.18
N LEU A 166 3.12 -37.56 -18.41
CA LEU A 166 2.57 -36.23 -18.66
C LEU A 166 1.16 -36.08 -18.07
N LEU A 167 0.32 -37.10 -18.20
CA LEU A 167 -1.03 -37.11 -17.63
C LEU A 167 -0.97 -37.10 -16.09
N GLN A 168 -0.09 -37.89 -15.50
CA GLN A 168 0.14 -37.90 -14.04
C GLN A 168 0.60 -36.52 -13.54
N ARG A 169 1.47 -35.83 -14.29
CA ARG A 169 1.90 -34.46 -13.95
C ARG A 169 0.78 -33.45 -13.93
N VAL A 170 -0.22 -33.60 -14.80
CA VAL A 170 -1.40 -32.72 -14.82
C VAL A 170 -2.36 -33.08 -13.68
N ASN A 171 -2.60 -34.37 -13.44
CA ASN A 171 -3.52 -34.85 -12.40
C ASN A 171 -3.05 -34.58 -10.97
N VAL A 172 -1.76 -34.36 -10.75
CA VAL A 172 -1.21 -33.98 -9.44
C VAL A 172 -1.34 -32.46 -9.17
N LEU A 173 -1.61 -31.65 -10.21
CA LEU A 173 -1.89 -30.23 -10.02
C LEU A 173 -3.30 -30.06 -9.45
N PRO A 174 -3.50 -29.21 -8.43
CA PRO A 174 -4.82 -29.03 -7.84
C PRO A 174 -5.78 -28.38 -8.82
N ASP A 175 -7.04 -28.83 -8.81
CA ASP A 175 -8.11 -28.39 -9.71
C ASP A 175 -8.49 -26.90 -9.55
N LYS A 176 -8.12 -26.29 -8.41
CA LYS A 176 -8.31 -24.86 -8.12
C LYS A 176 -7.09 -24.27 -7.44
N LEU A 177 -6.67 -23.08 -7.88
CA LEU A 177 -5.60 -22.35 -7.19
C LEU A 177 -5.96 -21.96 -5.75
N SER A 178 -7.25 -21.79 -5.43
CA SER A 178 -7.68 -21.59 -4.03
C SER A 178 -7.32 -22.77 -3.13
N GLU A 179 -7.29 -23.98 -3.67
CA GLU A 179 -6.84 -25.18 -2.95
C GLU A 179 -5.32 -25.22 -2.87
N LEU A 180 -4.60 -24.82 -3.93
CA LEU A 180 -3.14 -24.61 -3.88
C LEU A 180 -2.74 -23.60 -2.79
N TYR A 181 -3.40 -22.44 -2.72
CA TYR A 181 -3.15 -21.41 -1.73
C TYR A 181 -3.53 -21.85 -0.32
N ASN A 182 -4.69 -22.50 -0.14
CA ASN A 182 -5.10 -23.04 1.16
C ASN A 182 -4.14 -24.13 1.64
N ASP A 183 -3.67 -24.99 0.73
CA ASP A 183 -2.68 -26.00 1.05
C ASP A 183 -1.34 -25.35 1.37
N MET A 184 -0.83 -24.39 0.59
CA MET A 184 0.40 -23.65 0.91
C MET A 184 0.29 -22.95 2.28
N TRP A 185 -0.85 -22.36 2.60
CA TRP A 185 -1.12 -21.69 3.87
C TRP A 185 -1.20 -22.66 5.06
N LYS A 186 -1.81 -23.84 4.87
CA LYS A 186 -1.78 -24.94 5.86
C LYS A 186 -0.37 -25.54 6.03
N ARG A 187 0.40 -25.61 4.93
CA ARG A 187 1.77 -26.17 4.87
C ARG A 187 2.84 -25.25 5.48
N LEU A 188 2.66 -23.92 5.47
CA LEU A 188 3.53 -22.97 6.16
C LEU A 188 3.41 -23.04 7.68
N ASN A 189 2.29 -23.55 8.18
CA ASN A 189 2.02 -23.74 9.60
C ASN A 189 2.15 -25.22 10.06
N GLY A 190 2.60 -26.13 9.18
CA GLY A 190 2.68 -27.57 9.43
C GLY A 190 4.02 -28.18 9.02
N ASP A 191 4.81 -28.58 10.01
CA ASP A 191 6.23 -28.94 9.90
C ASP A 191 6.46 -30.40 9.46
N THR A 192 6.45 -30.69 8.14
CA THR A 192 6.70 -32.07 7.64
C THR A 192 7.60 -32.10 6.41
N GLU A 193 8.65 -32.93 6.45
CA GLU A 193 9.72 -33.05 5.43
C GLU A 193 9.24 -33.47 4.04
N LEU A 194 8.16 -34.25 3.93
CA LEU A 194 7.56 -34.65 2.66
C LEU A 194 7.06 -33.44 1.83
N HIS A 195 6.80 -32.29 2.49
CA HIS A 195 6.17 -31.11 1.88
C HIS A 195 7.15 -30.14 1.20
N ARG A 196 8.48 -30.26 1.45
CA ARG A 196 9.49 -29.42 0.78
C ARG A 196 9.64 -29.74 -0.70
N ALA A 197 9.51 -31.01 -1.10
CA ALA A 197 9.69 -31.44 -2.49
C ALA A 197 8.61 -30.87 -3.42
N THR A 198 7.35 -30.89 -2.97
CA THR A 198 6.20 -30.38 -3.75
C THR A 198 6.22 -28.85 -3.83
N SER A 199 6.53 -28.15 -2.74
CA SER A 199 6.70 -26.68 -2.77
C SER A 199 7.88 -26.25 -3.63
N ALA A 200 9.01 -26.95 -3.57
CA ALA A 200 10.16 -26.71 -4.44
C ALA A 200 9.83 -26.94 -5.93
N LEU A 201 8.97 -27.91 -6.25
CA LEU A 201 8.47 -28.13 -7.61
C LEU A 201 7.67 -26.91 -8.10
N TYR A 202 6.76 -26.36 -7.30
CA TYR A 202 5.97 -25.18 -7.69
C TYR A 202 6.83 -23.92 -7.86
N PHE A 203 7.75 -23.65 -6.94
CA PHE A 203 8.68 -22.53 -7.09
C PHE A 203 9.60 -22.68 -8.31
N LYS A 204 10.04 -23.92 -8.62
CA LYS A 204 10.81 -24.24 -9.83
C LYS A 204 10.01 -24.16 -11.13
N LEU A 205 8.69 -24.20 -11.06
CA LEU A 205 7.80 -24.01 -12.23
C LEU A 205 7.43 -22.54 -12.44
N LEU A 206 7.53 -21.71 -11.40
CA LEU A 206 7.19 -20.28 -11.43
C LEU A 206 8.39 -19.37 -11.75
N LEU A 207 9.59 -19.76 -11.30
CA LEU A 207 10.89 -19.13 -11.61
C LEU A 207 11.53 -19.77 -12.85
#